data_AF-A0A4U1C7S7-F1
#
_entry.id   AF-A0A4U1C7S7-F1
#
_cell.length_a   1.000
_cell.length_b   1.000
_cell.length_c   1.000
_cell.angle_alpha   90.00
_cell.angle_beta   90.00
_cell.angle_gamma   90.00
#
_symmetry.space_group_name_H-M   'P 1'
#
loop_
_entity.id
_entity.type
_entity.pdbx_description
1 polymer ?
#
loop_
_entity_poly.entity_id
_entity_poly.type
_entity_poly.pdbx_seq_one_letter_code
_entity_poly.pdbx_strand_id
1 'polypeptide(L)' 'MEKIVLVGLFLFPLLVSLFAIKDIFNNKLLNNNQKLLWIIVVILIPLVGAIIYFFFGKSKVL' A
#
# COMPACT_ATOMS: atom_id res chain seq x y z
N MET A 1 1.79 -20.69 -13.25
CA MET A 1 2.79 -19.82 -12.59
C MET A 1 2.33 -18.37 -12.52
N GLU A 2 1.81 -17.79 -13.60
CA GLU A 2 1.33 -16.39 -13.67
C GLU A 2 0.34 -15.98 -12.57
N LYS A 3 -0.68 -16.80 -12.30
CA LYS A 3 -1.68 -16.52 -11.25
C LYS A 3 -1.07 -16.41 -9.85
N ILE A 4 -0.06 -17.24 -9.55
CA ILE A 4 0.64 -17.23 -8.25
C ILE A 4 1.44 -15.93 -8.11
N VAL A 5 2.08 -15.49 -9.19
CA VAL A 5 2.82 -14.22 -9.22
C VAL A 5 1.90 -13.03 -8.98
N LEU A 6 0.73 -13.00 -9.63
CA LEU A 6 -0.26 -11.92 -9.44
C LEU A 6 -0.81 -11.88 -8.01
N VAL A 7 -1.13 -13.04 -7.46
CA VAL A 7 -1.60 -13.18 -6.06
C VAL A 7 -0.50 -12.72 -5.09
N GLY A 8 0.75 -13.13 -5.31
CA GLY A 8 1.89 -12.69 -4.52
C GLY A 8 2.12 -11.19 -4.59
N LEU A 9 2.02 -10.59 -5.79
CA LEU A 9 2.18 -9.16 -6.00
C LEU A 9 1.10 -8.34 -5.27
N PHE A 10 -0.11 -8.88 -5.11
CA PHE A 10 -1.19 -8.21 -4.39
C PHE A 10 -1.12 -8.44 -2.87
N LEU A 11 -0.85 -9.66 -2.40
CA LEU A 11 -0.83 -9.96 -0.97
C LEU A 11 0.43 -9.46 -0.27
N PHE A 12 1.59 -9.50 -0.93
CA PHE A 12 2.85 -9.13 -0.30
C PHE A 12 2.86 -7.68 0.24
N PRO A 13 2.47 -6.66 -0.54
CA PRO A 13 2.36 -5.29 -0.03
C PRO A 13 1.38 -5.18 1.14
N LEU A 14 0.30 -5.96 1.13
CA LEU A 14 -0.71 -5.96 2.19
C LEU A 14 -0.15 -6.50 3.51
N LEU A 15 0.58 -7.62 3.44
CA LEU A 15 1.25 -8.21 4.61
C LEU A 15 2.31 -7.27 5.17
N VAL A 16 3.15 -6.69 4.32
CA VAL A 16 4.17 -5.70 4.73
C VAL A 16 3.51 -4.49 5.40
N SER A 17 2.37 -4.03 4.87
CA SER A 17 1.61 -2.91 5.45
C SER A 17 1.12 -3.21 6.86
N LEU A 18 0.65 -4.44 7.14
CA LEU A 18 0.25 -4.84 8.49
C LEU A 18 1.42 -4.81 9.47
N PHE A 19 2.59 -5.30 9.07
CA PHE A 19 3.81 -5.25 9.88
C PHE A 19 4.25 -3.80 10.13
N ALA A 20 4.22 -2.95 9.10
CA ALA A 20 4.58 -1.54 9.22
C ALA A 20 3.60 -0.80 10.16
N ILE A 21 2.29 -1.05 10.06
CA ILE A 21 1.31 -0.46 10.98
C ILE A 21 1.61 -0.87 12.42
N LYS A 22 1.91 -2.16 12.67
CA LYS A 22 2.32 -2.63 14.00
C LYS A 22 3.58 -1.90 14.50
N ASP A 23 4.57 -1.71 13.64
CA ASP A 23 5.78 -0.95 13.99
C ASP A 23 5.44 0.51 14.35
N ILE A 24 4.64 1.19 13.52
CA ILE A 24 4.20 2.58 13.75
C ILE A 24 3.49 2.74 15.10
N PHE A 25 2.59 1.82 15.44
CA PHE A 25 1.89 1.85 16.73
C PHE A 25 2.85 1.71 17.92
N ASN A 26 3.83 0.81 17.82
CA ASN A 26 4.81 0.54 18.88
C ASN A 26 5.95 1.56 18.93
N ASN A 27 6.12 2.38 17.89
CA ASN A 27 7.18 3.37 17.84
C ASN A 27 6.93 4.49 18.88
N LYS A 28 7.84 4.57 19.86
CA LYS A 28 7.78 5.57 20.95
C LYS A 28 8.30 6.95 20.55
N LEU A 29 8.99 7.06 19.41
CA LEU A 29 9.55 8.31 18.90
C LEU A 29 8.52 9.14 18.11
N LEU A 30 7.44 8.50 17.65
CA LEU A 30 6.38 9.16 16.89
C LEU A 30 5.28 9.66 17.83
N ASN A 31 4.87 10.92 17.66
CA ASN A 31 3.65 11.43 18.27
C ASN A 31 2.40 10.91 17.52
N ASN A 32 1.20 11.11 18.10
CA ASN A 32 -0.04 10.58 17.53
C ASN A 32 -0.33 11.08 16.11
N ASN A 33 -0.04 12.35 15.82
CA ASN A 33 -0.26 12.92 14.50
C ASN A 33 0.67 12.29 13.46
N GLN A 34 1.95 12.09 13.82
CA GLN A 34 2.93 11.42 12.97
C GLN A 34 2.53 9.96 12.71
N LYS A 35 2.05 9.24 13.73
CA LYS A 35 1.56 7.86 13.57
C LYS A 35 0.40 7.80 12.59
N LEU A 36 -0.58 8.70 12.73
CA LEU A 36 -1.71 8.77 11.82
C LEU A 36 -1.26 9.03 10.37
N LEU A 37 -0.34 9.98 10.18
CA LEU A 37 0.22 10.30 8.86
C LEU A 37 0.90 9.08 8.22
N TRP A 38 1.73 8.37 8.99
CA TRP A 38 2.41 7.17 8.50
C TRP A 38 1.46 6.02 8.18
N ILE A 39 0.41 5.81 9.00
CA ILE A 39 -0.61 4.79 8.71
C ILE A 39 -1.31 5.10 7.38
N ILE A 40 -1.69 6.36 7.14
CA ILE A 40 -2.30 6.80 5.89
C ILE A 40 -1.36 6.49 4.70
N VAL A 41 -0.09 6.86 4.80
CA VAL A 41 0.92 6.58 3.76
C VAL A 41 1.04 5.08 3.49
N VAL A 42 1.18 4.26 4.53
CA VAL A 42 1.33 2.80 4.41
C VAL A 42 0.12 2.15 3.73
N ILE A 43 -1.09 2.64 3.99
CA ILE A 43 -2.32 2.13 3.35
C ILE A 43 -2.46 2.62 1.91
N LEU A 44 -2.13 3.89 1.63
CA LEU A 44 -2.36 4.49 0.32
C LEU A 44 -1.30 4.14 -0.72
N ILE A 45 -0.03 4.00 -0.35
CA ILE A 45 1.08 3.72 -1.28
C ILE A 45 0.83 2.46 -2.14
N PRO A 46 0.37 1.31 -1.60
CA PRO A 46 0.03 0.14 -2.40
C PRO A 46 -1.08 0.40 -3.43
N LEU A 47 -1.96 1.38 -3.19
CA LEU A 47 -3.06 1.75 -4.09
C LEU A 47 -2.63 2.72 -5.18
N VAL A 48 -1.51 3.44 -5.01
CA VAL A 48 -1.03 4.44 -5.97
C VAL A 48 -0.84 3.84 -7.36
N GLY A 49 -0.30 2.64 -7.47
CA GLY A 49 -0.14 1.96 -8.76
C GLY A 49 -1.48 1.69 -9.46
N ALA A 50 -2.51 1.30 -8.71
CA ALA A 50 -3.86 1.10 -9.24
C ALA A 50 -4.50 2.41 -9.69
N ILE A 51 -4.33 3.48 -8.90
CA ILE A 51 -4.79 4.83 -9.24
C ILE A 51 -4.13 5.29 -10.55
N ILE A 52 -2.80 5.21 -10.65
CA ILE A 52 -2.05 5.59 -11.85
C ILE A 52 -2.55 4.80 -13.07
N TYR A 53 -2.72 3.49 -12.94
CA TYR A 53 -3.24 2.67 -14.04
C TYR A 53 -4.64 3.08 -14.47
N PHE A 54 -5.52 3.41 -13.52
CA PHE A 54 -6.89 3.81 -13.84
C PHE A 54 -6.95 5.11 -14.66
N PHE A 55 -6.09 6.08 -14.34
CA PHE A 55 -6.08 7.39 -15.01
C PHE A 55 -5.22 7.43 -16.29
N PHE A 56 -4.08 6.75 -16.30
CA PHE A 56 -3.09 6.84 -17.39
C PHE A 56 -2.92 5.53 -18.17
N GLY A 57 -3.15 4.39 -17.51
CA GLY A 57 -2.97 3.06 -18.11
C GLY A 57 -4.18 2.55 -18.88
N LYS A 58 -5.38 3.07 -18.60
CA LYS A 58 -6.55 2.86 -19.46
C LYS A 58 -6.38 3.63 -20.76
N SER A 59 -5.67 3.04 -21.72
CA SER A 59 -5.82 3.42 -23.12
C SER A 59 -7.30 3.32 -23.46
N LYS A 60 -7.91 4.40 -23.97
CA LYS A 60 -9.27 4.36 -24.50
C LYS A 60 -9.30 3.29 -25.59
N VAL A 61 -9.92 2.15 -25.31
CA VAL A 61 -10.48 1.30 -26.37
C VAL A 61 -11.74 2.04 -26.81
N LEU A 62 -11.57 2.97 -27.75
CA LEU A 62 -12.63 3.50 -28.61
C LEU A 62 -12.76 2.57 -29.81
#